data_AF-A0A968M9J0-F1
#
_entry.id   AF-A0A968M9J0-F1
#
_cell.length_a   1.000
_cell.length_b   1.000
_cell.length_c   1.000
_cell.angle_alpha   90.00
_cell.angle_beta   90.00
_cell.angle_gamma   90.00
#
_symmetry.space_group_name_H-M   'P 1'
#
loop_
_entity.id
_entity.type
_entity.pdbx_description
1 polymer ?
#
loop_
_entity_poly.entity_id
_entity_poly.type
_entity_poly.pdbx_seq_one_letter_code
_entity_poly.pdbx_strand_id
1 'polypeptide(L)'
;MGLALGLPLHPGAKAYYDREKPSFLQENAEPISLMIAVATLVISSLWQLRSQLADSQKNRADAYNLQLVRIVEETEAAASMEDLTRLRQELLQILRAVIEDLDRDRLSPASYQLFVFPWETAMMTLRHREVVLQSHARADSGS
;
A
#
# COMPACT_ATOMS: atom_id res chain seq x y z
N MET A 1 -56.68 -43.52 -45.96
CA MET A 1 -57.23 -43.50 -44.59
C MET A 1 -56.05 -43.26 -43.66
N GLY A 2 -55.81 -42.10 -43.04
CA GLY A 2 -56.73 -41.05 -42.62
C GLY A 2 -57.04 -41.21 -41.13
N LEU A 3 -56.07 -40.95 -40.24
CA LEU A 3 -56.32 -40.65 -38.83
C LEU A 3 -55.42 -39.47 -38.44
N ALA A 4 -55.87 -38.27 -38.81
CA ALA A 4 -55.34 -37.04 -38.28
C ALA A 4 -55.64 -37.02 -36.78
N LEU A 5 -54.59 -37.11 -35.95
CA LEU A 5 -54.63 -36.79 -34.53
C LEU A 5 -54.83 -35.27 -34.38
N GLY A 6 -56.04 -34.81 -34.67
CA GLY A 6 -56.48 -33.45 -34.43
C GLY A 6 -56.91 -33.28 -32.98
N LEU A 7 -55.94 -33.30 -32.06
CA LEU A 7 -56.18 -32.78 -30.71
C LEU A 7 -56.31 -31.25 -30.85
N PRO A 8 -57.46 -30.64 -30.53
CA PRO A 8 -57.59 -29.19 -30.54
C PRO A 8 -56.63 -28.62 -29.48
N LEU A 9 -55.59 -27.92 -29.95
CA LEU A 9 -54.69 -27.13 -29.12
C LEU A 9 -55.51 -26.03 -28.45
N HIS A 10 -56.04 -26.33 -27.27
CA HIS A 10 -56.77 -25.38 -26.45
C HIS A 10 -55.85 -24.19 -26.11
N PRO A 11 -56.33 -22.94 -26.06
CA PRO A 11 -55.49 -21.77 -25.74
C PRO A 11 -54.67 -21.93 -24.45
N GLY A 12 -55.20 -22.68 -23.48
CA GLY A 12 -54.52 -23.06 -22.25
C GLY A 12 -53.31 -24.00 -22.46
N ALA A 13 -53.32 -24.88 -23.46
CA ALA A 13 -52.22 -25.79 -23.76
C ALA A 13 -50.99 -25.05 -24.34
N LYS A 14 -51.22 -24.00 -25.15
CA LYS A 14 -50.14 -23.14 -25.66
C LYS A 14 -49.53 -22.28 -24.54
N ALA A 15 -50.37 -21.73 -23.66
CA ALA A 15 -49.91 -20.97 -22.49
C ALA A 15 -49.18 -21.84 -21.44
N TYR A 16 -49.49 -23.12 -21.36
CA TYR A 16 -48.76 -24.08 -20.51
C TYR A 16 -47.39 -24.44 -21.13
N TYR A 17 -47.33 -24.69 -22.43
CA TYR A 17 -46.09 -24.97 -23.16
C TYR A 17 -45.11 -23.78 -23.17
N ASP A 18 -45.62 -22.55 -23.34
CA ASP A 18 -44.79 -21.35 -23.31
C ASP A 18 -44.29 -21.00 -21.89
N ARG A 19 -44.92 -21.52 -20.82
CA ARG A 19 -44.42 -21.40 -19.43
C ARG A 19 -43.25 -22.32 -19.12
N GLU A 20 -43.10 -23.41 -19.85
CA GLU A 20 -42.04 -24.41 -19.70
C GLU A 20 -40.78 -24.07 -20.51
N LYS A 21 -40.81 -23.00 -21.32
CA LYS A 21 -39.62 -22.50 -21.99
C LYS A 21 -38.66 -21.94 -20.94
N PRO A 22 -37.46 -22.54 -20.79
CA PRO A 22 -36.49 -22.06 -19.82
C PRO A 22 -36.17 -20.59 -20.14
N SER A 23 -36.18 -19.75 -19.12
CA SER A 23 -35.73 -18.36 -19.29
C SER A 23 -34.26 -18.35 -19.73
N PHE A 24 -33.81 -17.30 -20.42
CA PHE A 24 -32.42 -17.20 -20.88
C PHE A 24 -31.38 -17.46 -19.77
N LEU A 25 -31.68 -17.04 -18.53
CA LEU A 25 -30.87 -17.29 -17.34
C LEU A 25 -30.86 -18.76 -16.90
N GLN A 26 -31.94 -19.49 -17.14
CA GLN A 26 -32.07 -20.91 -16.80
C GLN A 26 -31.38 -21.80 -17.84
N GLU A 27 -31.48 -21.44 -19.12
CA GLU A 27 -30.79 -22.12 -20.23
C GLU A 27 -29.27 -21.89 -20.16
N ASN A 28 -28.84 -20.69 -19.76
CA ASN A 28 -27.43 -20.32 -19.64
C ASN A 28 -26.94 -20.30 -18.18
N ALA A 29 -27.65 -20.95 -17.25
CA ALA A 29 -27.31 -20.92 -15.83
C ALA A 29 -25.89 -21.41 -15.57
N GLU A 30 -25.49 -22.50 -16.24
CA GLU A 30 -24.17 -23.10 -16.12
C GLU A 30 -23.05 -22.17 -16.63
N PRO A 31 -23.06 -21.67 -17.90
CA PRO A 31 -22.04 -20.73 -18.35
C PRO A 31 -22.07 -19.40 -17.61
N ILE A 32 -23.23 -18.91 -17.17
CA ILE A 32 -23.34 -17.68 -16.35
C ILE A 32 -22.67 -17.89 -14.99
N SER A 33 -22.91 -19.03 -14.33
CA SER A 33 -22.26 -19.35 -13.05
C SER A 33 -20.75 -19.42 -13.18
N LEU A 34 -20.26 -20.02 -14.27
CA LEU A 34 -18.83 -20.06 -14.59
C LEU A 34 -18.26 -18.65 -14.81
N MET A 35 -18.97 -17.79 -15.55
CA MET A 35 -18.56 -16.39 -15.76
C MET A 35 -18.50 -15.60 -14.45
N ILE A 36 -19.46 -15.78 -13.55
CA ILE A 36 -19.46 -15.14 -12.23
C ILE A 36 -18.27 -15.63 -11.40
N ALA A 37 -17.98 -16.94 -11.42
CA ALA A 37 -16.84 -17.50 -10.71
C ALA A 37 -15.50 -16.96 -11.25
N VAL A 38 -15.34 -16.93 -12.59
CA VAL A 38 -14.16 -16.36 -13.25
C VAL A 38 -14.03 -14.87 -12.93
N ALA A 39 -15.11 -14.10 -13.00
CA ALA A 39 -15.10 -12.67 -12.66
C ALA A 39 -14.69 -12.44 -11.20
N THR A 40 -15.18 -13.28 -10.28
CA THR A 40 -14.83 -13.20 -8.85
C THR A 40 -13.34 -13.47 -8.64
N LEU A 41 -12.79 -14.49 -9.30
CA LEU A 41 -11.35 -14.79 -9.25
C LEU A 41 -10.51 -13.65 -9.81
N VAL A 42 -10.92 -13.06 -10.93
CA VAL A 42 -10.22 -11.93 -11.55
C VAL A 42 -10.23 -10.71 -10.63
N ILE A 43 -11.39 -10.33 -10.09
CA ILE A 43 -11.51 -9.18 -9.18
C ILE A 43 -10.67 -9.40 -7.91
N SER A 44 -10.75 -10.60 -7.32
CA SER A 44 -9.97 -10.95 -6.13
C SER A 44 -8.47 -10.90 -6.39
N SER A 45 -8.01 -11.45 -7.52
CA SER A 45 -6.60 -11.42 -7.92
C SER A 45 -6.09 -10.00 -8.14
N LEU A 46 -6.85 -9.16 -8.85
CA LEU A 46 -6.50 -7.75 -9.06
C LEU A 46 -6.39 -6.98 -7.74
N TRP A 47 -7.31 -7.23 -6.80
CA TRP A 47 -7.29 -6.61 -5.47
C TRP A 47 -6.07 -7.05 -4.66
N GLN A 48 -5.74 -8.34 -4.68
CA GLN A 48 -4.57 -8.89 -4.00
C GLN A 48 -3.26 -8.34 -4.56
N LEU A 49 -3.13 -8.23 -5.88
CA LEU A 49 -1.95 -7.63 -6.53
C LEU A 49 -1.80 -6.16 -6.14
N ARG A 50 -2.90 -5.42 -6.09
CA ARG A 50 -2.90 -4.00 -5.66
C ARG A 50 -2.52 -3.85 -4.19
N SER A 51 -2.99 -4.74 -3.31
CA SER A 51 -2.60 -4.75 -1.89
C SER A 51 -1.09 -4.96 -1.72
N GLN A 52 -0.52 -5.94 -2.42
CA GLN A 52 0.90 -6.27 -2.29
C GLN A 52 1.83 -5.10 -2.69
N LEU A 53 1.43 -4.30 -3.68
CA LEU A 53 2.15 -3.08 -4.05
C LEU A 53 2.06 -2.03 -2.93
N ALA A 54 0.89 -1.81 -2.35
CA ALA A 54 0.69 -0.88 -1.24
C ALA A 54 1.47 -1.31 0.03
N ASP A 55 1.46 -2.60 0.34
CA ASP A 55 2.21 -3.18 1.46
C ASP A 55 3.72 -2.98 1.25
N SER A 56 4.20 -3.13 0.02
CA SER A 56 5.62 -2.89 -0.31
C SER A 56 6.02 -1.42 -0.11
N GLN A 57 5.17 -0.46 -0.48
CA GLN A 57 5.43 0.97 -0.25
C GLN A 57 5.45 1.31 1.26
N LYS A 58 4.52 0.72 2.03
CA LYS A 58 4.48 0.90 3.49
C LYS A 58 5.74 0.33 4.17
N ASN A 59 6.15 -0.87 3.80
CA ASN A 59 7.35 -1.51 4.35
C ASN A 59 8.61 -0.65 4.14
N ARG A 60 8.71 0.07 3.01
CA ARG A 60 9.81 1.01 2.76
C ARG A 60 9.77 2.24 3.66
N ALA A 61 8.59 2.82 3.85
CA ALA A 61 8.40 3.95 4.75
C ALA A 61 8.78 3.60 6.20
N ASP A 62 8.32 2.44 6.66
CA ASP A 62 8.63 1.93 8.00
C ASP A 62 10.14 1.70 8.17
N ALA A 63 10.83 1.21 7.14
CA ALA A 63 12.28 1.05 7.15
C ALA A 63 13.04 2.38 7.27
N TYR A 64 12.57 3.47 6.64
CA TYR A 64 13.18 4.80 6.81
C TYR A 64 12.91 5.36 8.21
N ASN A 65 11.71 5.17 8.74
CA ASN A 65 11.38 5.62 10.09
C ASN A 65 12.24 4.92 11.16
N LEU A 66 12.48 3.61 11.02
CA LEU A 66 13.38 2.88 11.92
C LEU A 66 14.81 3.40 11.86
N GLN A 67 15.31 3.77 10.66
CA GLN A 67 16.63 4.39 10.53
C GLN A 67 16.68 5.75 11.23
N LEU A 68 15.63 6.56 11.14
CA LEU A 68 15.56 7.85 11.84
C LEU A 68 15.54 7.69 13.36
N VAL A 69 14.80 6.71 13.89
CA VAL A 69 14.81 6.40 15.33
C VAL A 69 16.22 6.03 15.79
N ARG A 70 16.91 5.17 15.04
CA ARG A 70 18.31 4.82 15.33
C ARG A 70 19.23 6.05 15.31
N ILE A 71 19.05 6.96 14.36
CA ILE A 71 19.85 8.19 14.31
C ILE A 71 19.59 9.07 15.53
N VAL A 72 18.35 9.18 16.00
CA VAL A 72 18.02 9.90 17.24
C VAL A 72 18.78 9.31 18.42
N GLU A 73 18.73 7.98 18.58
CA GLU A 73 19.43 7.27 19.66
C GLU A 73 20.96 7.46 19.59
N GLU A 74 21.56 7.30 18.40
CA GLU A 74 23.01 7.52 18.21
C GLU A 74 23.41 8.98 18.43
N THR A 75 22.53 9.93 18.09
CA THR A 75 22.76 11.36 18.31
C THR A 75 22.80 11.69 19.79
N GLU A 76 21.89 11.14 20.59
CA GLU A 76 21.91 11.34 22.05
C GLU A 76 23.19 10.77 22.67
N ALA A 77 23.63 9.61 22.19
CA ALA A 77 24.84 8.94 22.66
C ALA A 77 26.15 9.56 22.13
N ALA A 78 26.10 10.41 21.09
CA ALA A 78 27.28 10.98 20.46
C ALA A 78 28.12 11.79 21.45
N ALA A 79 29.43 11.54 21.48
CA ALA A 79 30.38 12.20 22.38
C ALA A 79 31.25 13.25 21.67
N SER A 80 31.27 13.24 20.33
CA SER A 80 32.13 14.11 19.53
C SER A 80 31.38 14.82 18.41
N MET A 81 31.96 15.93 17.93
CA MET A 81 31.47 16.62 16.74
C MET A 81 31.64 15.79 15.46
N GLU A 82 32.59 14.86 15.44
CA GLU A 82 32.82 13.96 14.32
C GLU A 82 31.66 12.96 14.18
N ASP A 83 31.20 12.38 15.30
CA ASP A 83 30.02 11.50 15.33
C ASP A 83 28.78 12.20 14.80
N LEU A 84 28.54 13.45 15.25
CA LEU A 84 27.40 14.25 14.78
C LEU A 84 27.50 14.61 13.30
N THR A 85 28.72 14.81 12.78
CA THR A 85 28.94 15.05 11.35
C THR A 85 28.61 13.81 10.53
N ARG A 86 29.03 12.62 10.99
CA ARG A 86 28.67 11.33 10.37
C ARG A 86 27.15 11.13 10.36
N LEU A 87 26.49 11.32 11.50
CA LEU A 87 25.04 11.16 11.64
C LEU A 87 24.25 12.13 10.75
N ARG A 88 24.73 13.37 10.60
CA ARG A 88 24.16 14.33 9.65
C ARG A 88 24.24 13.82 8.21
N GLN A 89 25.39 13.26 7.81
CA GLN A 89 25.54 12.71 6.47
C GLN A 89 24.59 11.53 6.25
N GLU A 90 24.40 10.68 7.25
CA GLU A 90 23.44 9.57 7.22
C GLU A 90 21.99 10.07 7.07
N LEU A 91 21.59 11.12 7.80
CA LEU A 91 20.29 11.78 7.60
C LEU A 91 20.11 12.26 6.15
N LEU A 92 21.10 12.97 5.60
CA LEU A 92 21.01 13.45 4.21
C LEU A 92 20.93 12.31 3.19
N GLN A 93 21.56 11.16 3.47
CA GLN A 93 21.44 9.96 2.64
C GLN A 93 20.02 9.37 2.70
N ILE A 94 19.42 9.30 3.89
CA ILE A 94 18.02 8.86 4.06
C ILE A 94 17.08 9.79 3.29
N LEU A 95 17.25 11.11 3.41
CA LEU A 95 16.44 12.07 2.67
C LEU A 95 16.54 11.85 1.16
N ARG A 96 17.77 11.67 0.64
CA ARG A 96 17.97 11.36 -0.78
C ARG A 96 17.25 10.08 -1.20
N ALA A 97 17.39 9.01 -0.42
CA ALA A 97 16.76 7.73 -0.71
C ALA A 97 15.22 7.83 -0.69
N VAL A 98 14.65 8.60 0.25
CA VAL A 98 13.20 8.88 0.32
C VAL A 98 12.71 9.62 -0.91
N ILE A 99 13.42 10.67 -1.35
CA ILE A 99 13.05 11.42 -2.55
C ILE A 99 13.16 10.56 -3.81
N GLU A 100 14.20 9.73 -3.93
CA GLU A 100 14.33 8.78 -5.04
C GLU A 100 13.22 7.71 -5.04
N ASP A 101 12.84 7.18 -3.88
CA ASP A 101 11.75 6.21 -3.77
C ASP A 101 10.38 6.84 -4.04
N LEU A 102 10.21 8.12 -3.71
CA LEU A 102 9.01 8.88 -4.07
C LEU A 102 8.91 9.09 -5.59
N ASP A 103 10.02 9.47 -6.24
CA ASP A 103 10.10 9.64 -7.69
C ASP A 103 9.81 8.33 -8.46
N ARG A 104 10.25 7.19 -7.93
CA ARG A 104 10.07 5.86 -8.54
C ARG A 104 8.74 5.19 -8.19
N ASP A 105 7.74 5.91 -7.66
CA ASP A 105 6.45 5.38 -7.19
C ASP A 105 6.58 4.22 -6.16
N ARG A 106 7.73 4.15 -5.47
CA ARG A 106 8.04 3.13 -4.45
C ARG A 106 7.70 3.60 -3.04
N LEU A 107 7.35 4.87 -2.87
CA LEU A 107 6.85 5.45 -1.64
C LEU A 107 5.56 6.23 -1.95
N SER A 108 4.50 5.99 -1.18
CA SER A 108 3.26 6.74 -1.37
C SER A 108 3.34 8.17 -0.81
N PRO A 109 2.56 9.14 -1.32
CA PRO A 109 2.48 10.48 -0.72
C PRO A 109 2.07 10.47 0.75
N ALA A 110 1.17 9.55 1.16
CA ALA A 110 0.76 9.40 2.55
C ALA A 110 1.91 8.89 3.43
N SER A 111 2.69 7.94 2.93
CA SER A 111 3.90 7.43 3.59
C SER A 111 4.96 8.53 3.76
N TYR A 112 5.14 9.37 2.73
CA TYR A 112 6.03 10.53 2.81
C TYR A 112 5.58 11.51 3.90
N GLN A 113 4.28 11.79 4.03
CA GLN A 113 3.77 12.66 5.09
C GLN A 113 4.10 12.13 6.49
N LEU A 114 4.04 10.81 6.70
CA LEU A 114 4.39 10.18 7.97
C LEU A 114 5.89 10.21 8.27
N PHE A 115 6.74 10.32 7.24
CA PHE A 115 8.20 10.42 7.39
C PHE A 115 8.66 11.81 7.86
N VAL A 116 7.90 12.87 7.57
CA VAL A 116 8.30 14.26 7.90
C VAL A 116 8.51 14.46 9.40
N PHE A 117 7.62 13.95 10.24
CA PHE A 117 7.71 14.15 11.69
C PHE A 117 8.94 13.49 12.33
N PRO A 118 9.23 12.19 12.09
CA PRO A 118 10.48 11.58 12.55
C PRO A 118 11.73 12.29 12.01
N TRP A 119 11.68 12.77 10.76
CA TRP A 119 12.80 13.51 10.15
C TRP A 119 13.11 14.81 10.88
N GLU A 120 12.07 15.62 11.14
CA GLU A 120 12.20 16.87 11.89
C GLU A 120 12.72 16.63 13.31
N THR A 121 12.25 15.57 13.96
CA THR A 121 12.71 15.15 15.28
C THR A 121 14.20 14.84 15.26
N ALA A 122 14.67 14.01 14.32
CA ALA A 122 16.08 13.66 14.19
C ALA A 122 16.97 14.88 13.92
N MET A 123 16.55 15.77 13.02
CA MET A 123 17.26 17.02 12.74
C MET A 123 17.33 17.95 13.95
N MET A 124 16.24 18.04 14.74
CA MET A 124 16.18 18.85 15.95
C MET A 124 17.09 18.29 17.04
N THR A 125 17.05 16.98 17.29
CA THR A 125 17.91 16.31 18.27
C THR A 125 19.39 16.47 17.90
N LEU A 126 19.74 16.32 16.62
CA LEU A 126 21.11 16.51 16.13
C LEU A 126 21.60 17.93 16.36
N ARG A 127 20.81 18.93 15.96
CA ARG A 127 21.15 20.33 16.19
C ARG A 127 21.30 20.63 17.69
N HIS A 128 20.42 20.09 18.53
CA HIS A 128 20.51 20.29 19.97
C HIS A 128 21.82 19.72 20.54
N ARG A 129 22.19 18.49 20.17
CA ARG A 129 23.42 17.85 20.64
C ARG A 129 24.67 18.62 20.21
N GLU A 130 24.70 19.15 18.98
CA GLU A 130 25.81 19.97 18.52
C GLU A 130 26.02 21.23 19.37
N VAL A 131 24.93 21.91 19.72
CA VAL A 131 25.00 23.10 20.58
C VAL A 131 25.56 22.72 21.96
N VAL A 132 25.14 21.59 22.52
CA VAL A 132 25.64 21.10 23.81
C VAL A 132 27.13 20.76 23.73
N LEU A 133 27.61 20.06 22.71
CA LEU A 133 29.03 19.72 22.61
C LEU A 133 29.90 20.97 22.36
N GLN A 134 29.41 21.93 21.57
CA GLN A 134 30.12 23.20 21.34
C GLN A 134 30.23 24.05 22.60
N SER A 135 29.21 24.04 23.46
CA SER A 135 29.26 24.80 24.72
C SER A 135 30.27 24.21 25.70
N HIS A 136 30.36 22.88 25.80
CA HIS A 136 31.36 22.19 26.63
C HIS A 136 32.78 22.46 26.14
N ALA A 137 33.04 22.35 24.83
CA ALA A 137 34.36 22.62 24.26
C ALA A 137 34.85 24.05 24.51
N ARG A 138 33.93 25.04 24.55
CA ARG A 138 34.29 26.43 24.87
C ARG A 138 34.61 26.64 26.35
N ALA A 139 33.89 25.97 27.25
CA ALA A 139 34.15 26.04 28.69
C ALA A 139 35.53 25.46 29.05
N ASP A 140 35.92 24.34 28.42
CA ASP A 140 37.23 23.72 28.66
C ASP A 140 38.41 24.55 28.13
N SER A 141 38.20 25.35 27.07
CA SER A 141 39.24 26.22 26.50
C SER A 141 39.49 27.53 27.25
N GLY A 142 38.62 27.89 28.20
CA GLY A 142 38.69 29.13 28.99
C GLY A 142 39.23 28.95 30.41
N SER A 143 39.69 27.73 30.76
CA SER A 143 40.27 27.36 32.06
C SER A 143 41.79 27.28 31.98
#